data_AF-A0A7V2UVV4-F1
#
_entry.id   AF-A0A7V2UVV4-F1
#
_cell.length_a   1.000
_cell.length_b   1.000
_cell.length_c   1.000
_cell.angle_alpha   90.00
_cell.angle_beta   90.00
_cell.angle_gamma   90.00
#
_symmetry.space_group_name_H-M   'P 1'
#
loop_
_entity.id
_entity.type
_entity.pdbx_description
1 polymer ?
#
loop_
_entity_poly.entity_id
_entity_poly.type
_entity_poly.pdbx_seq_one_letter_code
_entity_poly.pdbx_strand_id
1 'polypeptide(L)'
;MSTLAEILLLWRNPLFVKGVRSRLRLRHVAVGATLTLLLASFLFLLVYLTGTERGLVDPPMAARATLVPLLILQGLILMLLGTGSVASGIAVERDSGMLDFHRLTPRPTAAKIVGCLFGLPVREYLLFAGTLPFVGLAVTLGKIPFLKVLHLYVVFFSAVILYHLTGFVSGMIAARPRRASWIAQAAIVALYLFLPQLSTLGLTVFGYLTIIPAFRAILADDLGLGRRPLQRIAAAAGLTEDHAVPFFATAVNPTIYTLLLQGALAATFFVVVHRKWTREGRPALSKAYATALFAGLMVLLAGSLWPFLAGERQLAVLRSLPRALRGFPQIQISLCAFLVVATAAAVLLLHVVTPTRHARIAGLRRAQKRGPGRGLPIGSDAAPGAPVALVLAALVAAAYALLARATFASGALTGAPPAAALAAPAALAGLLILSAQAARETWDPRGFGLFLLLAWLMPSLAFLVASAAWNPSRLAAHLTIASPFTALYFSVAAVTGGTSVWEGAAHAPRLDVVDLTGSALGVHGLIALAMLRLRSREARAREAEAERPPGRDAP
;
A
#
# COMPACT_ATOMS: atom_id res chain seq x y z
N MET A 1 15.99 -31.15 0.91
CA MET A 1 16.28 -30.66 -0.46
C MET A 1 15.18 -31.02 -1.48
N SER A 2 14.42 -32.12 -1.31
CA SER A 2 13.29 -32.48 -2.20
C SER A 2 12.19 -31.41 -2.28
N THR A 3 11.87 -30.72 -1.18
CA THR A 3 10.80 -29.73 -1.12
C THR A 3 11.07 -28.43 -1.90
N LEU A 4 12.32 -27.93 -1.91
CA LEU A 4 12.67 -26.72 -2.67
C LEU A 4 12.70 -26.99 -4.18
N ALA A 5 13.26 -28.14 -4.59
CA ALA A 5 13.25 -28.55 -5.99
C ALA A 5 11.82 -28.73 -6.52
N GLU A 6 10.90 -29.29 -5.73
CA GLU A 6 9.49 -29.41 -6.09
C GLU A 6 8.76 -28.06 -6.23
N ILE A 7 9.17 -27.05 -5.46
CA ILE A 7 8.62 -25.69 -5.56
C ILE A 7 9.15 -24.98 -6.82
N LEU A 8 10.44 -25.15 -7.14
CA LEU A 8 11.13 -24.41 -8.20
C LEU A 8 10.99 -25.05 -9.60
N LEU A 9 10.77 -26.37 -9.69
CA LEU A 9 10.56 -27.07 -10.96
C LEU A 9 9.14 -26.82 -11.50
N LEU A 10 8.89 -25.61 -11.99
CA LEU A 10 7.62 -25.15 -12.56
C LEU A 10 7.07 -26.09 -13.62
N TRP A 11 7.93 -26.66 -14.48
CA TRP A 11 7.53 -27.60 -15.54
C TRP A 11 6.93 -28.92 -15.02
N ARG A 12 7.25 -29.31 -13.79
CA ARG A 12 6.67 -30.49 -13.10
C ARG A 12 5.46 -30.11 -12.24
N ASN A 13 5.06 -28.83 -12.24
CA ASN A 13 3.92 -28.35 -11.50
C ASN A 13 2.64 -28.46 -12.35
N PRO A 14 1.67 -29.31 -11.96
CA PRO A 14 0.47 -29.55 -12.76
C PRO A 14 -0.40 -28.30 -12.87
N LEU A 15 -0.37 -27.39 -11.88
CA LEU A 15 -1.12 -26.14 -11.95
C LEU A 15 -0.51 -25.18 -12.97
N PHE A 16 0.82 -25.14 -13.06
CA PHE A 16 1.50 -24.39 -14.12
C PHE A 16 1.21 -24.98 -15.50
N VAL A 17 1.35 -26.31 -15.67
CA VAL A 17 1.08 -27.01 -16.93
C VAL A 17 -0.39 -26.86 -17.37
N LYS A 18 -1.34 -26.92 -16.42
CA LYS A 18 -2.75 -26.61 -16.66
C LYS A 18 -2.92 -25.18 -17.18
N GLY A 19 -2.24 -24.21 -16.56
CA GLY A 19 -2.19 -22.82 -17.02
C GLY A 19 -1.70 -22.69 -18.46
N VAL A 20 -0.55 -23.28 -18.77
CA VAL A 20 0.04 -23.34 -20.12
C VAL A 20 -0.96 -23.90 -21.13
N ARG A 21 -1.52 -25.09 -20.88
CA ARG A 21 -2.43 -25.78 -21.83
C ARG A 21 -3.75 -25.03 -22.03
N SER A 22 -4.28 -24.42 -20.98
CA SER A 22 -5.57 -23.71 -21.05
C SER A 22 -5.44 -22.34 -21.69
N ARG A 23 -4.34 -21.61 -21.44
CA ARG A 23 -4.18 -20.20 -21.84
C ARG A 23 -3.33 -19.98 -23.07
N LEU A 24 -2.44 -20.90 -23.43
CA LEU A 24 -1.60 -20.80 -24.64
C LEU A 24 -2.22 -21.46 -25.88
N ARG A 25 -3.55 -21.60 -25.94
CA ARG A 25 -4.22 -22.11 -27.14
C ARG A 25 -4.00 -21.14 -28.29
N LEU A 26 -3.50 -21.64 -29.43
CA LEU A 26 -3.06 -20.84 -30.58
C LEU A 26 -4.07 -19.77 -30.99
N ARG A 27 -5.36 -20.10 -31.05
CA ARG A 27 -6.45 -19.16 -31.40
C ARG A 27 -6.47 -17.89 -30.55
N HIS A 28 -6.20 -17.99 -29.24
CA HIS A 28 -6.24 -16.84 -28.33
C HIS A 28 -4.89 -16.11 -28.27
N VAL A 29 -3.80 -16.86 -28.44
CA VAL A 29 -2.44 -16.31 -28.41
C VAL A 29 -2.13 -15.53 -29.68
N ALA A 30 -2.50 -16.05 -30.85
CA ALA A 30 -2.16 -15.45 -32.14
C ALA A 30 -2.63 -13.99 -32.22
N VAL A 31 -3.90 -13.73 -31.89
CA VAL A 31 -4.45 -12.36 -31.90
C VAL A 31 -3.70 -11.43 -30.94
N GLY A 32 -3.48 -11.89 -29.70
CA GLY A 32 -2.78 -11.09 -28.70
C GLY A 32 -1.32 -10.83 -29.08
N ALA A 33 -0.63 -11.84 -29.62
CA ALA A 33 0.76 -11.74 -30.05
C ALA A 33 0.91 -10.81 -31.24
N THR A 34 0.06 -10.93 -32.26
CA THR A 34 0.04 -10.03 -33.42
C THR A 34 -0.20 -8.59 -32.99
N LEU A 35 -1.20 -8.33 -32.14
CA LEU A 35 -1.47 -6.99 -31.63
C LEU A 35 -0.29 -6.43 -30.82
N THR A 36 0.33 -7.27 -29.99
CA THR A 36 1.49 -6.86 -29.17
C THR A 36 2.70 -6.53 -30.03
N LEU A 37 2.99 -7.35 -31.05
CA LEU A 37 4.07 -7.10 -32.00
C LEU A 37 3.82 -5.82 -32.80
N LEU A 38 2.60 -5.63 -33.33
CA LEU A 38 2.20 -4.43 -34.06
C LEU A 38 2.35 -3.17 -33.20
N LEU A 39 1.88 -3.21 -31.95
CA LEU A 39 1.98 -2.08 -31.03
C LEU A 39 3.44 -1.80 -30.64
N ALA A 40 4.23 -2.83 -30.35
CA ALA A 40 5.64 -2.67 -30.03
C ALA A 40 6.44 -2.10 -31.21
N SER A 41 6.20 -2.60 -32.44
CA SER A 41 6.83 -2.06 -33.65
C SER A 41 6.41 -0.63 -33.92
N PHE A 42 5.12 -0.33 -33.76
CA PHE A 42 4.60 1.03 -33.95
C PHE A 42 5.23 2.01 -32.96
N LEU A 43 5.25 1.69 -31.67
CA LEU A 43 5.82 2.55 -30.63
C LEU A 43 7.33 2.76 -30.84
N PHE A 44 8.06 1.70 -31.21
CA PHE A 44 9.48 1.79 -31.52
C PHE A 44 9.73 2.72 -32.72
N LEU A 45 9.08 2.44 -33.85
CA LEU A 45 9.27 3.22 -35.09
C LEU A 45 8.81 4.66 -34.92
N LEU A 46 7.68 4.89 -34.23
CA LEU A 46 7.17 6.23 -33.95
C LEU A 46 8.23 7.09 -33.25
N VAL A 47 8.82 6.61 -32.16
CA VAL A 47 9.81 7.38 -31.41
C VAL A 47 11.14 7.46 -32.15
N TYR A 48 11.62 6.36 -32.73
CA TYR A 48 12.91 6.33 -33.42
C TYR A 48 12.93 7.22 -34.67
N LEU A 49 11.94 7.05 -35.56
CA LEU A 49 11.84 7.84 -36.81
C LEU A 49 11.53 9.31 -36.50
N THR A 50 10.66 9.60 -35.53
CA THR A 50 10.41 10.99 -35.15
C THR A 50 11.68 11.65 -34.60
N GLY A 51 12.49 10.94 -33.82
CA GLY A 51 13.75 11.45 -33.31
C GLY A 51 14.79 11.73 -34.40
N THR A 52 14.92 10.80 -35.35
CA THR A 52 15.95 10.80 -36.41
C THR A 52 15.56 11.62 -37.63
N GLU A 53 14.43 11.34 -38.26
CA GLU A 53 13.99 11.99 -39.51
C GLU A 53 13.65 13.46 -39.32
N ARG A 54 13.21 13.86 -38.11
CA ARG A 54 12.97 15.27 -37.79
C ARG A 54 14.21 15.97 -37.23
N GLY A 55 15.37 15.30 -37.18
CA GLY A 55 16.62 15.86 -36.66
C GLY A 55 16.53 16.34 -35.20
N LEU A 56 15.62 15.76 -34.39
CA LEU A 56 15.41 16.22 -33.01
C LEU A 56 16.53 15.75 -32.07
N VAL A 57 17.06 14.55 -32.33
CA VAL A 57 18.12 13.92 -31.54
C VAL A 57 18.93 12.97 -32.42
N ASP A 58 20.17 12.68 -32.02
CA ASP A 58 21.03 11.73 -32.73
C ASP A 58 20.43 10.31 -32.70
N PRO A 59 20.72 9.46 -33.70
CA PRO A 59 20.15 8.11 -33.80
C PRO A 59 20.31 7.23 -32.55
N PRO A 60 21.47 7.21 -31.85
CA PRO A 60 21.60 6.45 -30.61
C PRO A 60 20.65 6.96 -29.51
N MET A 61 20.46 8.27 -29.40
CA MET A 61 19.56 8.86 -28.42
C MET A 61 18.09 8.56 -28.75
N ALA A 62 17.72 8.63 -30.04
CA ALA A 62 16.40 8.23 -30.51
C ALA A 62 16.10 6.76 -30.14
N ALA A 63 17.06 5.86 -30.36
CA ALA A 63 16.93 4.44 -29.99
C ALA A 63 16.74 4.25 -28.48
N ARG A 64 17.51 4.94 -27.64
CA ARG A 64 17.34 4.88 -26.17
C ARG A 64 15.93 5.33 -25.76
N ALA A 65 15.44 6.42 -26.34
CA ALA A 65 14.12 6.96 -26.03
C ALA A 65 12.98 5.97 -26.32
N THR A 66 13.14 5.03 -27.26
CA THR A 66 12.14 3.97 -27.53
C THR A 66 11.91 3.03 -26.35
N LEU A 67 12.87 2.91 -25.41
CA LEU A 67 12.70 2.05 -24.24
C LEU A 67 11.57 2.51 -23.33
N VAL A 68 11.29 3.81 -23.24
CA VAL A 68 10.22 4.35 -22.39
C VAL A 68 8.84 3.78 -22.77
N PRO A 69 8.33 3.97 -24.01
CA PRO A 69 7.04 3.42 -24.39
C PRO A 69 7.02 1.88 -24.40
N LEU A 70 8.15 1.22 -24.71
CA LEU A 70 8.25 -0.24 -24.64
C LEU A 70 8.10 -0.76 -23.20
N LEU A 71 8.75 -0.12 -22.23
CA LEU A 71 8.61 -0.47 -20.81
C LEU A 71 7.21 -0.19 -20.28
N ILE A 72 6.56 0.89 -20.73
CA ILE A 72 5.15 1.16 -20.41
C ILE A 72 4.27 0.03 -20.95
N LEU A 73 4.46 -0.38 -22.22
CA LEU A 73 3.73 -1.49 -22.80
C LEU A 73 3.97 -2.81 -22.04
N GLN A 74 5.23 -3.11 -21.70
CA GLN A 74 5.58 -4.29 -20.89
C GLN A 74 4.93 -4.25 -19.50
N GLY A 75 4.90 -3.08 -18.86
CA GLY A 75 4.20 -2.85 -17.60
C GLY A 75 2.70 -3.11 -17.74
N LEU A 76 2.05 -2.55 -18.76
CA LEU A 76 0.62 -2.82 -19.02
C LEU A 76 0.35 -4.31 -19.20
N ILE A 77 1.20 -5.03 -19.93
CA ILE A 77 1.04 -6.47 -20.16
C ILE A 77 1.23 -7.27 -18.85
N LEU A 78 2.39 -7.18 -18.20
CA LEU A 78 2.70 -8.06 -17.07
C LEU A 78 2.14 -7.55 -15.74
N MET A 79 2.28 -6.25 -15.48
CA MET A 79 1.88 -5.65 -14.20
C MET A 79 0.37 -5.47 -14.13
N LEU A 80 -0.28 -4.99 -15.20
CA LEU A 80 -1.73 -4.74 -15.17
C LEU A 80 -2.56 -5.96 -15.64
N LEU A 81 -2.35 -6.44 -16.86
CA LEU A 81 -3.14 -7.57 -17.40
C LEU A 81 -2.77 -8.89 -16.72
N GLY A 82 -1.49 -9.13 -16.44
CA GLY A 82 -1.02 -10.32 -15.72
C GLY A 82 -1.63 -10.42 -14.32
N THR A 83 -1.61 -9.32 -13.56
CA THR A 83 -2.24 -9.27 -12.23
C THR A 83 -3.74 -9.55 -12.29
N GLY A 84 -4.45 -8.96 -13.27
CA GLY A 84 -5.88 -9.22 -13.48
C GLY A 84 -6.16 -10.69 -13.80
N SER A 85 -5.29 -11.32 -14.59
CA SER A 85 -5.37 -12.76 -14.93
C SER A 85 -5.15 -13.66 -13.72
N VAL A 86 -4.22 -13.33 -12.83
CA VAL A 86 -4.04 -14.05 -11.56
C VAL A 86 -5.28 -13.89 -10.67
N ALA A 87 -5.76 -12.65 -10.49
CA ALA A 87 -6.88 -12.35 -9.62
C ALA A 87 -8.17 -13.04 -10.06
N SER A 88 -8.53 -12.91 -11.34
CA SER A 88 -9.70 -13.58 -11.91
C SER A 88 -9.53 -15.10 -11.94
N GLY A 89 -8.35 -15.61 -12.26
CA GLY A 89 -8.06 -17.04 -12.31
C GLY A 89 -8.30 -17.73 -10.96
N ILE A 90 -7.74 -17.18 -9.88
CA ILE A 90 -7.94 -17.70 -8.52
C ILE A 90 -9.40 -17.56 -8.09
N ALA A 91 -10.04 -16.44 -8.40
CA ALA A 91 -11.44 -16.25 -8.06
C ALA A 91 -12.35 -17.26 -8.77
N VAL A 92 -12.09 -17.62 -10.04
CA VAL A 92 -12.83 -18.69 -10.74
C VAL A 92 -12.60 -20.04 -10.08
N GLU A 93 -11.34 -20.37 -9.74
CA GLU A 93 -11.03 -21.64 -9.07
C GLU A 93 -11.68 -21.75 -7.69
N ARG A 94 -11.81 -20.64 -6.97
CA ARG A 94 -12.53 -20.60 -5.70
C ARG A 94 -14.04 -20.74 -5.89
N ASP A 95 -14.62 -19.99 -6.82
CA ASP A 95 -16.07 -19.96 -7.10
C ASP A 95 -16.59 -21.33 -7.61
N SER A 96 -15.77 -22.05 -8.36
CA SER A 96 -16.06 -23.41 -8.84
C SER A 96 -15.80 -24.52 -7.81
N GLY A 97 -15.34 -24.20 -6.59
CA GLY A 97 -14.95 -25.18 -5.58
C GLY A 97 -13.64 -25.93 -5.89
N MET A 98 -13.00 -25.66 -7.03
CA MET A 98 -11.72 -26.26 -7.44
C MET A 98 -10.62 -26.04 -6.38
N LEU A 99 -10.64 -24.88 -5.72
CA LEU A 99 -9.67 -24.57 -4.67
C LEU A 99 -9.73 -25.57 -3.50
N ASP A 100 -10.91 -26.05 -3.13
CA ASP A 100 -11.08 -27.05 -2.08
C ASP A 100 -10.52 -28.41 -2.49
N PHE A 101 -10.74 -28.82 -3.73
CA PHE A 101 -10.07 -30.01 -4.28
C PHE A 101 -8.54 -29.84 -4.27
N HIS A 102 -8.04 -28.66 -4.65
CA HIS A 102 -6.60 -28.38 -4.58
C HIS A 102 -6.07 -28.42 -3.15
N ARG A 103 -6.85 -28.08 -2.11
CA ARG A 103 -6.43 -28.23 -0.71
C ARG A 103 -6.18 -29.69 -0.33
N LEU A 104 -6.96 -30.64 -0.86
CA LEU A 104 -6.86 -32.07 -0.57
C LEU A 104 -5.70 -32.77 -1.29
N THR A 105 -5.22 -32.22 -2.41
CA THR A 105 -4.11 -32.84 -3.15
C THR A 105 -2.81 -32.90 -2.34
N PRO A 106 -2.04 -34.02 -2.39
CA PRO A 106 -0.84 -34.23 -1.60
C PRO A 106 0.38 -33.48 -2.18
N ARG A 107 0.27 -32.14 -2.27
CA ARG A 107 1.38 -31.25 -2.63
C ARG A 107 1.50 -30.10 -1.62
N PRO A 108 2.73 -29.60 -1.38
CA PRO A 108 2.94 -28.43 -0.54
C PRO A 108 2.16 -27.21 -1.04
N THR A 109 1.54 -26.46 -0.12
CA THR A 109 0.79 -25.23 -0.43
C THR A 109 1.64 -24.21 -1.19
N ALA A 110 2.92 -24.07 -0.82
CA ALA A 110 3.84 -23.17 -1.51
C ALA A 110 3.99 -23.52 -3.00
N ALA A 111 4.15 -24.81 -3.34
CA ALA A 111 4.23 -25.25 -4.72
C ALA A 111 2.92 -24.96 -5.49
N LYS A 112 1.76 -25.13 -4.83
CA LYS A 112 0.47 -24.80 -5.45
C LYS A 112 0.36 -23.31 -5.79
N ILE A 113 0.75 -22.45 -4.84
CA ILE A 113 0.75 -20.99 -5.01
C ILE A 113 1.68 -20.59 -6.16
N VAL A 114 2.92 -21.07 -6.16
CA VAL A 114 3.90 -20.78 -7.23
C VAL A 114 3.40 -21.24 -8.59
N GLY A 115 2.80 -22.43 -8.67
CA GLY A 115 2.20 -22.96 -9.90
C GLY A 115 1.11 -22.07 -10.47
N CYS A 116 0.18 -21.60 -9.62
CA CYS A 116 -0.88 -20.67 -10.05
C CYS A 116 -0.32 -19.26 -10.35
N LEU A 117 0.64 -18.78 -9.56
CA LEU A 117 1.21 -17.44 -9.69
C LEU A 117 1.81 -17.21 -11.09
N PHE A 118 2.53 -18.20 -11.61
CA PHE A 118 3.12 -18.14 -12.96
C PHE A 118 2.25 -18.75 -14.05
N GLY A 119 1.40 -19.73 -13.72
CA GLY A 119 0.55 -20.43 -14.69
C GLY A 119 -0.66 -19.61 -15.14
N LEU A 120 -1.25 -18.82 -14.26
CA LEU A 120 -2.43 -17.99 -14.59
C LEU A 120 -2.13 -16.83 -15.55
N PRO A 121 -1.00 -16.11 -15.43
CA PRO A 121 -0.63 -15.05 -16.36
C PRO A 121 0.36 -15.51 -17.45
N VAL A 122 0.46 -16.81 -17.74
CA VAL A 122 1.43 -17.36 -18.70
C VAL A 122 1.31 -16.77 -20.11
N ARG A 123 0.09 -16.40 -20.51
CA ARG A 123 -0.16 -15.72 -21.78
C ARG A 123 0.52 -14.35 -21.79
N GLU A 124 0.39 -13.58 -20.72
CA GLU A 124 0.98 -12.25 -20.58
C GLU A 124 2.52 -12.32 -20.56
N TYR A 125 3.11 -13.38 -20.00
CA TYR A 125 4.55 -13.64 -20.14
C TYR A 125 4.97 -13.87 -21.60
N LEU A 126 4.17 -14.58 -22.38
CA LEU A 126 4.43 -14.78 -23.81
C LEU A 126 4.30 -13.46 -24.60
N LEU A 127 3.27 -12.65 -24.32
CA LEU A 127 3.10 -11.33 -24.95
C LEU A 127 4.28 -10.41 -24.62
N PHE A 128 4.71 -10.38 -23.35
CA PHE A 128 5.91 -9.68 -22.94
C PHE A 128 7.15 -10.14 -23.70
N ALA A 129 7.35 -11.45 -23.84
CA ALA A 129 8.49 -12.00 -24.59
C ALA A 129 8.49 -11.51 -26.06
N GLY A 130 7.31 -11.35 -26.67
CA GLY A 130 7.16 -10.78 -28.01
C GLY A 130 7.64 -9.33 -28.14
N THR A 131 7.75 -8.57 -27.04
CA THR A 131 8.29 -7.20 -27.05
C THR A 131 9.81 -7.14 -26.95
N LEU A 132 10.47 -8.22 -26.52
CA LEU A 132 11.92 -8.24 -26.28
C LEU A 132 12.78 -8.01 -27.54
N PRO A 133 12.42 -8.44 -28.76
CA PRO A 133 13.18 -8.10 -29.96
C PRO A 133 13.35 -6.59 -30.16
N PHE A 134 12.30 -5.80 -29.88
CA PHE A 134 12.35 -4.34 -29.99
C PHE A 134 13.20 -3.69 -28.90
N VAL A 135 13.20 -4.26 -27.70
CA VAL A 135 14.14 -3.87 -26.63
C VAL A 135 15.57 -4.21 -27.06
N GLY A 136 15.80 -5.37 -27.65
CA GLY A 136 17.09 -5.75 -28.22
C GLY A 136 17.60 -4.72 -29.22
N LEU A 137 16.76 -4.33 -30.19
CA LEU A 137 17.06 -3.28 -31.16
C LEU A 137 17.38 -1.93 -30.49
N ALA A 138 16.57 -1.52 -29.51
CA ALA A 138 16.79 -0.28 -28.76
C ALA A 138 18.13 -0.27 -28.03
N VAL A 139 18.51 -1.41 -27.43
CA VAL A 139 19.76 -1.58 -26.70
C VAL A 139 20.96 -1.57 -27.64
N THR A 140 20.88 -2.28 -28.76
CA THR A 140 21.98 -2.34 -29.73
C THR A 140 22.20 -1.00 -30.43
N LEU A 141 21.13 -0.35 -30.91
CA LEU A 141 21.22 0.94 -31.60
C LEU A 141 21.54 2.08 -30.61
N GLY A 142 20.98 2.01 -29.40
CA GLY A 142 21.22 2.97 -28.34
C GLY A 142 22.58 2.82 -27.65
N LYS A 143 23.34 1.75 -27.94
CA LYS A 143 24.61 1.43 -27.27
C LYS A 143 24.48 1.43 -25.74
N ILE A 144 23.40 0.83 -25.22
CA ILE A 144 23.14 0.78 -23.78
C ILE A 144 23.88 -0.42 -23.20
N PRO A 145 24.62 -0.28 -22.08
CA PRO A 145 25.27 -1.41 -21.43
C PRO A 145 24.26 -2.51 -21.05
N PHE A 146 24.52 -3.74 -21.47
CA PHE A 146 23.63 -4.89 -21.21
C PHE A 146 23.35 -5.07 -19.70
N LEU A 147 24.36 -4.87 -18.85
CA LEU A 147 24.23 -5.02 -17.40
C LEU A 147 23.20 -4.04 -16.80
N LYS A 148 23.09 -2.82 -17.35
CA LYS A 148 22.06 -1.85 -16.93
C LYS A 148 20.66 -2.35 -17.27
N VAL A 149 20.49 -2.94 -18.45
CA VAL A 149 19.20 -3.51 -18.87
C VAL A 149 18.81 -4.73 -18.04
N LEU A 150 19.77 -5.63 -17.79
CA LEU A 150 19.55 -6.78 -16.91
C LEU A 150 19.12 -6.33 -15.51
N HIS A 151 19.81 -5.35 -14.95
CA HIS A 151 19.51 -4.77 -13.65
C HIS A 151 18.10 -4.16 -13.60
N LEU A 152 17.70 -3.39 -14.62
CA LEU A 152 16.33 -2.88 -14.75
C LEU A 152 15.30 -4.02 -14.70
N TYR A 153 15.54 -5.10 -15.45
CA TYR A 153 14.61 -6.23 -15.49
C TYR A 153 14.55 -7.01 -14.17
N VAL A 154 15.63 -7.08 -13.38
CA VAL A 154 15.59 -7.66 -12.02
C VAL A 154 14.58 -6.92 -11.14
N VAL A 155 14.63 -5.58 -11.13
CA VAL A 155 13.65 -4.77 -10.38
C VAL A 155 12.26 -4.87 -10.99
N PHE A 156 12.15 -4.88 -12.32
CA PHE A 156 10.88 -5.05 -13.01
C PHE A 156 10.17 -6.35 -12.64
N PHE A 157 10.88 -7.49 -12.65
CA PHE A 157 10.29 -8.78 -12.31
C PHE A 157 9.98 -8.92 -10.82
N SER A 158 10.76 -8.28 -9.94
CA SER A 158 10.42 -8.16 -8.52
C SER A 158 9.04 -7.48 -8.33
N ALA A 159 8.81 -6.36 -9.04
CA ALA A 159 7.51 -5.68 -9.03
C ALA A 159 6.39 -6.54 -9.66
N VAL A 160 6.67 -7.27 -10.75
CA VAL A 160 5.70 -8.20 -11.35
C VAL A 160 5.25 -9.27 -10.34
N ILE A 161 6.18 -9.89 -9.62
CA ILE A 161 5.87 -10.90 -8.60
C ILE A 161 5.02 -10.30 -7.49
N LEU A 162 5.41 -9.13 -6.97
CA LEU A 162 4.64 -8.41 -5.95
C LEU A 162 3.20 -8.16 -6.41
N TYR A 163 3.02 -7.67 -7.63
CA TYR A 163 1.70 -7.33 -8.17
C TYR A 163 0.86 -8.57 -8.49
N HIS A 164 1.45 -9.64 -9.03
CA HIS A 164 0.76 -10.91 -9.21
C HIS A 164 0.28 -11.47 -7.87
N LEU A 165 1.07 -11.34 -6.80
CA LEU A 165 0.63 -11.70 -5.44
C LEU A 165 -0.49 -10.79 -4.92
N THR A 166 -0.48 -9.49 -5.22
CA THR A 166 -1.63 -8.60 -4.96
C THR A 166 -2.89 -9.11 -5.67
N GLY A 167 -2.77 -9.51 -6.94
CA GLY A 167 -3.84 -10.14 -7.69
C GLY A 167 -4.34 -11.42 -7.03
N PHE A 168 -3.43 -12.26 -6.57
CA PHE A 168 -3.75 -13.50 -5.85
C PHE A 168 -4.55 -13.22 -4.57
N VAL A 169 -4.11 -12.26 -3.75
CA VAL A 169 -4.83 -11.82 -2.54
C VAL A 169 -6.24 -11.31 -2.90
N SER A 170 -6.36 -10.48 -3.93
CA SER A 170 -7.66 -10.02 -4.44
C SER A 170 -8.57 -11.18 -4.85
N GLY A 171 -8.03 -12.16 -5.59
CA GLY A 171 -8.76 -13.36 -6.03
C GLY A 171 -9.28 -14.23 -4.89
N MET A 172 -8.54 -14.28 -3.77
CA MET A 172 -8.96 -15.03 -2.57
C MET A 172 -10.07 -14.31 -1.79
N ILE A 173 -10.19 -12.99 -1.92
CA ILE A 173 -11.14 -12.17 -1.13
C ILE A 173 -12.40 -11.84 -1.94
N ALA A 174 -12.27 -11.45 -3.20
CA ALA A 174 -13.36 -10.91 -4.00
C ALA A 174 -14.45 -11.95 -4.27
N ALA A 175 -15.72 -11.61 -4.06
CA ALA A 175 -16.84 -12.55 -4.24
C ALA A 175 -17.04 -13.05 -5.68
N ARG A 176 -16.61 -12.29 -6.69
CA ARG A 176 -16.80 -12.63 -8.11
C ARG A 176 -15.50 -12.46 -8.91
N PRO A 177 -15.23 -13.31 -9.93
CA PRO A 177 -13.99 -13.24 -10.70
C PRO A 177 -13.72 -11.91 -11.41
N ARG A 178 -14.74 -11.33 -12.05
CA ARG A 178 -14.60 -10.03 -12.72
C ARG A 178 -14.26 -8.90 -11.74
N ARG A 179 -14.87 -8.94 -10.54
CA ARG A 179 -14.57 -7.98 -9.47
C ARG A 179 -13.14 -8.15 -8.95
N ALA A 180 -12.65 -9.38 -8.83
CA ALA A 180 -11.28 -9.64 -8.39
C ALA A 180 -10.23 -8.98 -9.30
N SER A 181 -10.38 -9.14 -10.62
CA SER A 181 -9.51 -8.50 -11.61
C SER A 181 -9.55 -6.97 -11.51
N TRP A 182 -10.75 -6.40 -11.48
CA TRP A 182 -10.94 -4.95 -11.40
C TRP A 182 -10.32 -4.36 -10.13
N ILE A 183 -10.54 -4.98 -8.96
CA ILE A 183 -9.96 -4.52 -7.68
C ILE A 183 -8.44 -4.57 -7.75
N ALA A 184 -7.87 -5.66 -8.28
CA ALA A 184 -6.41 -5.80 -8.36
C ALA A 184 -5.77 -4.81 -9.33
N GLN A 185 -6.39 -4.59 -10.50
CA GLN A 185 -5.92 -3.63 -11.49
C GLN A 185 -6.08 -2.19 -11.00
N ALA A 186 -7.21 -1.85 -10.38
CA ALA A 186 -7.43 -0.55 -9.77
C ALA A 186 -6.42 -0.28 -8.65
N ALA A 187 -6.07 -1.28 -7.84
CA ALA A 187 -5.03 -1.15 -6.83
C ALA A 187 -3.66 -0.81 -7.44
N ILE A 188 -3.29 -1.40 -8.58
CA ILE A 188 -2.05 -1.07 -9.28
C ILE A 188 -2.11 0.32 -9.89
N VAL A 189 -3.21 0.70 -10.55
CA VAL A 189 -3.35 2.06 -11.09
C VAL A 189 -3.28 3.09 -9.96
N ALA A 190 -3.98 2.86 -8.85
CA ALA A 190 -3.90 3.68 -7.66
C ALA A 190 -2.46 3.73 -7.11
N LEU A 191 -1.72 2.62 -7.13
CA LEU A 191 -0.31 2.58 -6.73
C LEU A 191 0.51 3.60 -7.52
N TYR A 192 0.38 3.61 -8.85
CA TYR A 192 1.15 4.50 -9.73
C TYR A 192 0.66 5.96 -9.70
N LEU A 193 -0.60 6.22 -9.34
CA LEU A 193 -1.15 7.58 -9.25
C LEU A 193 -0.90 8.25 -7.89
N PHE A 194 -1.11 7.52 -6.78
CA PHE A 194 -1.11 8.10 -5.44
C PHE A 194 0.23 8.00 -4.72
N LEU A 195 1.00 6.91 -4.87
CA LEU A 195 2.25 6.75 -4.12
C LEU A 195 3.34 7.76 -4.49
N PRO A 196 3.50 8.17 -5.76
CA PRO A 196 4.41 9.27 -6.09
C PRO A 196 4.08 10.54 -5.31
N GLN A 197 2.79 10.83 -5.07
CA GLN A 197 2.37 11.98 -4.27
C GLN A 197 2.81 11.84 -2.81
N LEU A 198 2.68 10.66 -2.20
CA LEU A 198 3.17 10.42 -0.83
C LEU A 198 4.70 10.59 -0.73
N SER A 199 5.45 10.19 -1.75
CA SER A 199 6.89 10.42 -1.80
C SER A 199 7.25 11.91 -1.80
N THR A 200 6.43 12.77 -2.42
CA THR A 200 6.66 14.24 -2.37
C THR A 200 6.42 14.85 -0.99
N LEU A 201 5.65 14.16 -0.12
CA LEU A 201 5.41 14.55 1.27
C LEU A 201 6.50 14.08 2.23
N GLY A 202 7.64 13.61 1.71
CA GLY A 202 8.76 13.08 2.49
C GLY A 202 8.68 11.58 2.80
N LEU A 203 7.58 10.90 2.47
CA LEU A 203 7.44 9.44 2.66
C LEU A 203 8.05 8.67 1.48
N THR A 204 9.35 8.84 1.27
CA THR A 204 10.08 8.35 0.09
C THR A 204 9.96 6.84 -0.13
N VAL A 205 9.74 6.06 0.94
CA VAL A 205 9.47 4.61 0.92
C VAL A 205 8.47 4.22 -0.17
N PHE A 206 7.39 4.99 -0.33
CA PHE A 206 6.32 4.67 -1.28
C PHE A 206 6.75 4.78 -2.74
N GLY A 207 7.72 5.64 -3.07
CA GLY A 207 8.26 5.73 -4.43
C GLY A 207 8.92 4.42 -4.89
N TYR A 208 9.57 3.71 -3.95
CA TYR A 208 10.31 2.46 -4.18
C TYR A 208 9.43 1.21 -4.25
N LEU A 209 8.10 1.36 -4.14
CA LEU A 209 7.17 0.25 -4.44
C LEU A 209 6.93 0.05 -5.94
N THR A 210 7.40 0.98 -6.77
CA THR A 210 7.28 0.91 -8.22
C THR A 210 8.64 0.73 -8.89
N ILE A 211 8.65 0.45 -10.19
CA ILE A 211 9.89 0.39 -10.97
C ILE A 211 10.50 1.76 -11.26
N ILE A 212 9.76 2.84 -10.97
CA ILE A 212 10.12 4.20 -11.39
C ILE A 212 11.50 4.60 -10.84
N PRO A 213 11.87 4.36 -9.57
CA PRO A 213 13.19 4.75 -9.07
C PRO A 213 14.34 3.99 -9.72
N ALA A 214 14.19 2.69 -9.99
CA ALA A 214 15.22 1.91 -10.70
C ALA A 214 15.34 2.36 -12.16
N PHE A 215 14.22 2.67 -12.80
CA PHE A 215 14.24 3.28 -14.13
C PHE A 215 15.01 4.62 -14.13
N ARG A 216 14.79 5.49 -13.13
CA ARG A 216 15.52 6.75 -12.96
C ARG A 216 17.03 6.51 -12.76
N ALA A 217 17.39 5.67 -11.78
CA ALA A 217 18.78 5.47 -11.39
C ALA A 217 19.64 4.81 -12.48
N ILE A 218 19.03 4.06 -13.41
CA ILE A 218 19.76 3.26 -14.39
C ILE A 218 19.74 3.90 -15.78
N LEU A 219 18.60 4.48 -16.20
CA LEU A 219 18.42 4.97 -17.57
C LEU A 219 18.35 6.50 -17.70
N ALA A 220 18.19 7.29 -16.63
CA ALA A 220 18.03 8.74 -16.77
C ALA A 220 19.26 9.43 -17.39
N ASP A 221 20.46 9.02 -16.96
CA ASP A 221 21.74 9.54 -17.47
C ASP A 221 21.94 9.18 -18.94
N ASP A 222 21.62 7.92 -19.30
CA ASP A 222 21.80 7.42 -20.67
C ASP A 222 20.75 8.02 -21.62
N LEU A 223 19.54 8.31 -21.14
CA LEU A 223 18.44 8.92 -21.88
C LEU A 223 18.61 10.44 -22.07
N GLY A 224 19.65 11.06 -21.47
CA GLY A 224 19.88 12.51 -21.59
C GLY A 224 18.69 13.36 -21.14
N LEU A 225 17.94 12.90 -20.13
CA LEU A 225 16.68 13.52 -19.65
C LEU A 225 16.84 14.97 -19.14
N GLY A 226 18.07 15.50 -19.09
CA GLY A 226 18.39 16.92 -18.90
C GLY A 226 18.10 17.83 -20.10
N ARG A 227 17.74 17.32 -21.28
CA ARG A 227 17.34 18.15 -22.45
C ARG A 227 15.83 18.48 -22.45
N ARG A 228 15.50 19.75 -22.72
CA ARG A 228 14.17 20.41 -22.50
C ARG A 228 12.89 19.63 -22.91
N PRO A 229 12.80 18.90 -24.04
CA PRO A 229 11.56 18.21 -24.41
C PRO A 229 11.30 16.93 -23.59
N LEU A 230 12.34 16.12 -23.34
CA LEU A 230 12.25 14.91 -22.51
C LEU A 230 12.11 15.25 -21.02
N GLN A 231 12.68 16.37 -20.59
CA GLN A 231 12.55 16.89 -19.23
C GLN A 231 11.10 17.22 -18.85
N ARG A 232 10.24 17.65 -19.77
CA ARG A 232 8.81 17.91 -19.48
C ARG A 232 8.00 16.63 -19.28
N ILE A 233 8.26 15.61 -20.08
CA ILE A 233 7.65 14.27 -19.92
C ILE A 233 8.18 13.61 -18.64
N ALA A 234 9.49 13.73 -18.39
CA ALA A 234 10.15 13.25 -17.20
C ALA A 234 9.69 13.99 -15.93
N ALA A 235 9.51 15.31 -15.97
CA ALA A 235 8.98 16.11 -14.85
C ALA A 235 7.48 15.86 -14.61
N ALA A 236 6.67 15.71 -15.66
CA ALA A 236 5.27 15.29 -15.54
C ALA A 236 5.13 13.88 -14.95
N ALA A 237 6.15 13.02 -15.11
CA ALA A 237 6.28 11.70 -14.51
C ALA A 237 7.12 11.68 -13.20
N GLY A 238 7.54 12.85 -12.69
CA GLY A 238 8.23 13.03 -11.40
C GLY A 238 9.71 12.61 -11.34
N LEU A 239 10.42 12.48 -12.47
CA LEU A 239 11.71 11.79 -12.64
C LEU A 239 13.00 12.62 -12.36
N THR A 240 13.13 13.32 -11.23
CA THR A 240 14.40 14.04 -10.89
C THR A 240 15.37 13.22 -10.02
N GLU A 241 16.66 13.46 -10.24
CA GLU A 241 17.83 12.67 -9.80
C GLU A 241 18.07 12.67 -8.27
N ASP A 242 18.30 11.49 -7.71
CA ASP A 242 19.06 11.35 -6.46
C ASP A 242 19.70 9.94 -6.44
N HIS A 243 21.03 9.90 -6.28
CA HIS A 243 21.86 8.70 -6.48
C HIS A 243 21.87 7.76 -5.26
N ALA A 244 21.36 8.21 -4.11
CA ALA A 244 21.26 7.42 -2.89
C ALA A 244 19.96 7.72 -2.13
N VAL A 245 19.36 6.70 -1.52
CA VAL A 245 18.15 6.85 -0.71
C VAL A 245 18.56 7.25 0.70
N PRO A 246 18.27 8.48 1.16
CA PRO A 246 18.56 8.85 2.52
C PRO A 246 17.59 8.10 3.46
N PHE A 247 18.14 7.39 4.43
CA PHE A 247 17.41 6.58 5.39
C PHE A 247 18.08 6.69 6.76
N PHE A 248 17.41 7.34 7.71
CA PHE A 248 18.06 7.88 8.91
C PHE A 248 19.29 8.72 8.52
N ALA A 249 20.41 8.57 9.22
CA ALA A 249 21.68 9.25 8.92
C ALA A 249 22.52 8.49 7.86
N THR A 250 21.94 7.50 7.16
CA THR A 250 22.67 6.63 6.22
C THR A 250 22.11 6.73 4.81
N ALA A 251 22.98 6.55 3.82
CA ALA A 251 22.59 6.43 2.42
C ALA A 251 22.49 4.95 2.03
N VAL A 252 21.32 4.54 1.52
CA VAL A 252 21.07 3.17 1.07
C VAL A 252 21.03 3.13 -0.46
N ASN A 253 21.57 2.07 -1.05
CA ASN A 253 21.48 1.85 -2.49
C ASN A 253 20.00 1.73 -2.93
N PRO A 254 19.54 2.51 -3.93
CA PRO A 254 18.14 2.51 -4.38
C PRO A 254 17.61 1.15 -4.80
N THR A 255 18.44 0.33 -5.42
CA THR A 255 18.05 -1.00 -5.88
C THR A 255 17.84 -1.94 -4.70
N ILE A 256 18.82 -1.99 -3.79
CA ILE A 256 18.73 -2.84 -2.60
C ILE A 256 17.49 -2.44 -1.80
N TYR A 257 17.28 -1.13 -1.61
CA TYR A 257 16.11 -0.59 -0.94
C TYR A 257 14.79 -1.03 -1.62
N THR A 258 14.72 -0.90 -2.94
CA THR A 258 13.56 -1.33 -3.75
C THR A 258 13.29 -2.83 -3.62
N LEU A 259 14.32 -3.67 -3.78
CA LEU A 259 14.18 -5.13 -3.72
C LEU A 259 13.81 -5.61 -2.31
N LEU A 260 14.36 -4.99 -1.26
CA LEU A 260 13.99 -5.30 0.11
C LEU A 260 12.53 -4.94 0.39
N LEU A 261 12.09 -3.76 -0.04
CA LEU A 261 10.72 -3.31 0.20
C LEU A 261 9.70 -4.14 -0.58
N GLN A 262 9.94 -4.33 -1.88
CA GLN A 262 9.08 -5.17 -2.74
C GLN A 262 9.10 -6.63 -2.28
N GLY A 263 10.26 -7.15 -1.90
CA GLY A 263 10.43 -8.50 -1.38
C GLY A 263 9.70 -8.71 -0.05
N ALA A 264 9.75 -7.75 0.87
CA ALA A 264 9.05 -7.81 2.16
C ALA A 264 7.53 -7.81 1.98
N LEU A 265 6.99 -6.98 1.08
CA LEU A 265 5.56 -7.00 0.75
C LEU A 265 5.16 -8.25 -0.02
N ALA A 266 5.99 -8.73 -0.94
CA ALA A 266 5.74 -9.98 -1.65
C ALA A 266 5.70 -11.17 -0.68
N ALA A 267 6.65 -11.24 0.27
CA ALA A 267 6.63 -12.23 1.34
C ALA A 267 5.37 -12.13 2.20
N THR A 268 4.93 -10.90 2.53
CA THR A 268 3.69 -10.65 3.27
C THR A 268 2.47 -11.19 2.52
N PHE A 269 2.31 -10.86 1.24
CA PHE A 269 1.20 -11.35 0.42
C PHE A 269 1.28 -12.86 0.22
N PHE A 270 2.47 -13.43 0.07
CA PHE A 270 2.64 -14.87 0.03
C PHE A 270 2.17 -15.53 1.34
N VAL A 271 2.50 -14.96 2.52
CA VAL A 271 1.99 -15.45 3.82
C VAL A 271 0.46 -15.35 3.87
N VAL A 272 -0.14 -14.25 3.41
CA VAL A 272 -1.59 -14.09 3.33
C VAL A 272 -2.21 -15.19 2.48
N VAL A 273 -1.72 -15.37 1.25
CA VAL A 273 -2.21 -16.39 0.32
C VAL A 273 -2.04 -17.77 0.93
N HIS A 274 -0.87 -18.10 1.49
CA HIS A 274 -0.61 -19.38 2.14
C HIS A 274 -1.60 -19.66 3.27
N ARG A 275 -1.84 -18.69 4.15
CA ARG A 275 -2.79 -18.85 5.27
C ARG A 275 -4.21 -19.04 4.75
N LYS A 276 -4.66 -18.21 3.81
CA LYS A 276 -5.99 -18.31 3.21
C LYS A 276 -6.20 -19.57 2.37
N TRP A 277 -5.14 -20.06 1.73
CA TRP A 277 -5.15 -21.32 0.98
C TRP A 277 -5.35 -22.49 1.93
N THR A 278 -4.62 -22.53 3.06
CA THR A 278 -4.76 -23.65 4.02
C THR A 278 -6.11 -23.66 4.72
N ARG A 279 -6.62 -22.48 5.13
CA ARG A 279 -7.92 -22.34 5.78
C ARG A 279 -8.51 -20.96 5.49
N GLU A 280 -9.64 -20.95 4.81
CA GLU A 280 -10.30 -19.71 4.38
C GLU A 280 -10.78 -18.82 5.55
N GLY A 281 -11.33 -19.45 6.58
CA GLY A 281 -11.88 -18.78 7.76
C GLY A 281 -10.82 -18.19 8.71
N ARG A 282 -9.52 -18.39 8.47
CA ARG A 282 -8.47 -17.77 9.29
C ARG A 282 -8.32 -16.28 8.97
N PRO A 283 -7.94 -15.44 9.95
CA PRO A 283 -7.41 -14.11 9.66
C PRO A 283 -6.25 -14.19 8.67
N ALA A 284 -6.14 -13.20 7.79
CA ALA A 284 -5.19 -13.26 6.68
C ALA A 284 -3.73 -13.20 7.18
N LEU A 285 -3.48 -12.53 8.31
CA LEU A 285 -2.21 -12.54 9.02
C LEU A 285 -2.40 -13.03 10.46
N SER A 286 -1.36 -13.66 11.02
CA SER A 286 -1.30 -13.87 12.47
C SER A 286 -1.03 -12.55 13.19
N LYS A 287 -1.47 -12.44 14.44
CA LYS A 287 -1.22 -11.28 15.31
C LYS A 287 0.27 -10.92 15.39
N ALA A 288 1.13 -11.90 15.69
CA ALA A 288 2.58 -11.69 15.81
C ALA A 288 3.21 -11.15 14.52
N TYR A 289 2.92 -11.80 13.37
CA TYR A 289 3.42 -11.33 12.07
C TYR A 289 2.92 -9.92 11.73
N ALA A 290 1.65 -9.60 11.99
CA ALA A 290 1.12 -8.27 11.72
C ALA A 290 1.76 -7.19 12.60
N THR A 291 2.02 -7.49 13.88
CA THR A 291 2.77 -6.59 14.77
C THR A 291 4.20 -6.38 14.28
N ALA A 292 4.91 -7.45 13.89
CA ALA A 292 6.26 -7.36 13.35
C ALA A 292 6.31 -6.57 12.03
N LEU A 293 5.37 -6.82 11.14
CA LEU A 293 5.21 -6.08 9.88
C LEU A 293 4.96 -4.59 10.14
N PHE A 294 4.09 -4.26 11.09
CA PHE A 294 3.81 -2.87 11.44
C PHE A 294 5.01 -2.18 12.09
N ALA A 295 5.74 -2.86 12.97
CA ALA A 295 6.97 -2.34 13.55
C ALA A 295 8.01 -2.04 12.45
N GLY A 296 8.19 -2.95 11.50
CA GLY A 296 9.02 -2.72 10.31
C GLY A 296 8.55 -1.52 9.48
N LEU A 297 7.24 -1.36 9.28
CA LEU A 297 6.68 -0.18 8.61
C LEU A 297 6.96 1.11 9.38
N MET A 298 6.85 1.12 10.71
CA MET A 298 7.17 2.31 11.52
C MET A 298 8.64 2.71 11.38
N VAL A 299 9.56 1.74 11.39
CA VAL A 299 10.99 1.98 11.14
C VAL A 299 11.21 2.55 9.74
N LEU A 300 10.54 2.00 8.73
CA LEU A 300 10.64 2.48 7.35
C LEU A 300 10.13 3.91 7.19
N LEU A 301 8.94 4.21 7.71
CA LEU A 301 8.34 5.55 7.63
C LEU A 301 9.19 6.57 8.42
N ALA A 302 9.60 6.25 9.65
CA ALA A 302 10.41 7.13 10.46
C ALA A 302 11.80 7.37 9.82
N GLY A 303 12.44 6.32 9.33
CA GLY A 303 13.75 6.43 8.66
C GLY A 303 13.70 7.23 7.36
N SER A 304 12.57 7.19 6.63
CA SER A 304 12.38 7.99 5.42
C SER A 304 12.21 9.48 5.68
N LEU A 305 11.62 9.84 6.83
CA LEU A 305 11.38 11.23 7.21
C LEU A 305 12.54 11.87 7.97
N TRP A 306 13.35 11.05 8.64
CA TRP A 306 14.46 11.50 9.47
C TRP A 306 15.38 12.54 8.80
N PRO A 307 15.89 12.35 7.56
CA PRO A 307 16.82 13.29 6.93
C PRO A 307 16.24 14.71 6.76
N PHE A 308 14.92 14.80 6.64
CA PHE A 308 14.21 16.06 6.44
C PHE A 308 13.94 16.77 7.76
N LEU A 309 13.69 16.02 8.83
CA LEU A 309 13.37 16.57 10.15
C LEU A 309 14.62 16.91 10.96
N ALA A 310 15.71 16.16 10.78
CA ALA A 310 16.99 16.38 11.45
C ALA A 310 17.83 17.54 10.86
N GLY A 311 17.36 18.19 9.79
CA GLY A 311 18.03 19.35 9.18
C GLY A 311 19.14 19.03 8.17
N GLU A 312 19.34 17.75 7.82
CA GLU A 312 20.42 17.30 6.92
C GLU A 312 20.14 17.61 5.44
N ARG A 313 18.87 17.76 5.04
CA ARG A 313 18.48 18.18 3.68
C ARG A 313 17.27 19.11 3.72
N GLN A 314 17.42 20.33 3.19
CA GLN A 314 16.28 21.15 2.78
C GLN A 314 15.63 20.52 1.54
N LEU A 315 14.34 20.23 1.57
CA LEU A 315 13.61 19.68 0.42
C LEU A 315 13.65 20.70 -0.73
N ALA A 316 14.42 20.42 -1.79
CA ALA A 316 14.27 21.09 -3.09
C ALA A 316 12.86 20.86 -3.73
N VAL A 317 12.04 20.00 -3.10
CA VAL A 317 10.70 19.54 -3.52
C VAL A 317 9.61 20.61 -3.35
N LEU A 318 9.92 21.76 -2.72
CA LEU A 318 9.02 22.93 -2.62
C LEU A 318 8.43 23.38 -3.98
N ARG A 319 9.10 23.09 -5.10
CA ARG A 319 8.62 23.47 -6.44
C ARG A 319 7.52 22.56 -7.01
N SER A 320 7.38 21.32 -6.52
CA SER A 320 6.41 20.35 -7.07
C SER A 320 5.12 20.20 -6.26
N LEU A 321 5.01 20.83 -5.09
CA LEU A 321 3.76 20.79 -4.33
C LEU A 321 2.63 21.54 -5.07
N PRO A 322 1.39 21.01 -5.05
CA PRO A 322 0.20 21.72 -5.53
C PRO A 322 0.13 23.12 -4.91
N ARG A 323 -0.33 24.13 -5.67
CA ARG A 323 -0.40 25.53 -5.18
C ARG A 323 -1.14 25.64 -3.83
N ALA A 324 -2.14 24.79 -3.62
CA ALA A 324 -2.91 24.69 -2.38
C ALA A 324 -2.08 24.36 -1.13
N LEU A 325 -0.89 23.75 -1.27
CA LEU A 325 -0.05 23.33 -0.14
C LEU A 325 1.18 24.24 0.10
N ARG A 326 1.39 25.26 -0.74
CA ARG A 326 2.62 26.10 -0.71
C ARG A 326 2.71 27.06 0.48
N GLY A 327 1.62 27.24 1.24
CA GLY A 327 1.58 28.10 2.44
C GLY A 327 1.82 27.37 3.77
N PHE A 328 2.01 26.04 3.77
CA PHE A 328 2.15 25.27 5.00
C PHE A 328 3.60 25.04 5.40
N PRO A 329 3.93 25.04 6.71
CA PRO A 329 5.21 24.56 7.19
C PRO A 329 5.38 23.09 6.76
N GLN A 330 6.43 22.82 5.97
CA GLN A 330 6.63 21.50 5.37
C GLN A 330 6.77 20.38 6.41
N ILE A 331 7.38 20.70 7.55
CA ILE A 331 7.51 19.80 8.71
C ILE A 331 6.15 19.34 9.20
N GLN A 332 5.18 20.26 9.28
CA GLN A 332 3.82 19.96 9.71
C GLN A 332 3.11 19.02 8.73
N ILE A 333 3.23 19.27 7.42
CA ILE A 333 2.68 18.36 6.39
C ILE A 333 3.29 16.97 6.52
N SER A 334 4.61 16.88 6.69
CA SER A 334 5.34 15.61 6.74
C SER A 334 4.97 14.78 7.97
N LEU A 335 4.88 15.41 9.16
CA LEU A 335 4.43 14.78 10.39
C LEU A 335 2.95 14.36 10.34
N CYS A 336 2.09 15.18 9.72
CA CYS A 336 0.69 14.83 9.51
C CYS A 336 0.57 13.63 8.55
N ALA A 337 1.28 13.65 7.42
CA ALA A 337 1.30 12.54 6.46
C ALA A 337 1.77 11.24 7.12
N PHE A 338 2.82 11.31 7.96
CA PHE A 338 3.26 10.17 8.77
C PHE A 338 2.12 9.60 9.63
N LEU A 339 1.48 10.43 10.46
CA LEU A 339 0.42 9.98 11.36
C LEU A 339 -0.78 9.42 10.62
N VAL A 340 -1.20 10.05 9.53
CA VAL A 340 -2.30 9.59 8.69
C VAL A 340 -1.99 8.22 8.11
N VAL A 341 -0.82 8.05 7.49
CA VAL A 341 -0.40 6.78 6.88
C VAL A 341 -0.23 5.69 7.93
N ALA A 342 0.42 6.00 9.06
CA ALA A 342 0.64 5.05 10.15
C ALA A 342 -0.70 4.58 10.77
N THR A 343 -1.62 5.51 11.01
CA THR A 343 -2.94 5.20 11.56
C THR A 343 -3.77 4.38 10.55
N ALA A 344 -3.78 4.78 9.27
CA ALA A 344 -4.49 4.03 8.22
C ALA A 344 -3.93 2.61 8.06
N ALA A 345 -2.61 2.44 8.09
CA ALA A 345 -1.97 1.13 8.04
C ALA A 345 -2.31 0.26 9.27
N ALA A 346 -2.36 0.85 10.47
CA ALA A 346 -2.79 0.15 11.68
C ALA A 346 -4.25 -0.33 11.57
N VAL A 347 -5.15 0.53 11.09
CA VAL A 347 -6.56 0.23 10.85
C VAL A 347 -6.72 -0.92 9.83
N LEU A 348 -5.95 -0.88 8.73
CA LEU A 348 -5.95 -1.95 7.73
C LEU A 348 -5.45 -3.28 8.31
N LEU A 349 -4.38 -3.27 9.10
CA LEU A 349 -3.88 -4.49 9.76
C LEU A 349 -4.87 -5.05 10.78
N LEU A 350 -5.54 -4.19 11.55
CA LEU A 350 -6.59 -4.61 12.46
C LEU A 350 -7.74 -5.29 11.72
N HIS A 351 -8.14 -4.78 10.56
CA HIS A 351 -9.15 -5.42 9.72
C HIS A 351 -8.75 -6.86 9.33
N VAL A 352 -7.47 -7.05 8.98
CA VAL A 352 -6.91 -8.31 8.48
C VAL A 352 -6.68 -9.35 9.59
N VAL A 353 -6.38 -8.91 10.80
CA VAL A 353 -6.01 -9.77 11.96
C VAL A 353 -7.19 -10.07 12.87
N THR A 354 -8.22 -9.20 12.91
CA THR A 354 -9.36 -9.39 13.79
C THR A 354 -10.23 -10.57 13.31
N PRO A 355 -10.51 -11.57 14.15
CA PRO A 355 -11.31 -12.73 13.76
C PRO A 355 -12.75 -12.34 13.41
N THR A 356 -13.39 -13.15 12.57
CA THR A 356 -14.84 -13.09 12.37
C THR A 356 -15.58 -13.62 13.59
N ARG A 357 -16.86 -13.26 13.72
CA ARG A 357 -17.74 -13.75 14.80
C ARG A 357 -17.70 -15.27 14.91
N HIS A 358 -17.88 -15.98 13.80
CA HIS A 358 -17.84 -17.44 13.76
C HIS A 358 -16.47 -18.01 14.17
N ALA A 359 -15.36 -17.41 13.71
CA ALA A 359 -14.01 -17.86 14.07
C ALA A 359 -13.74 -17.68 15.58
N ARG A 360 -14.24 -16.59 16.18
CA ARG A 360 -14.14 -16.31 17.60
C ARG A 360 -14.95 -17.30 18.44
N ILE A 361 -16.23 -17.50 18.13
CA ILE A 361 -17.11 -18.45 18.84
C ILE A 361 -16.55 -19.88 18.74
N ALA A 362 -16.13 -20.31 17.54
CA ALA A 362 -15.51 -21.61 17.36
C ALA A 362 -14.19 -21.74 18.16
N GLY A 363 -13.44 -20.65 18.32
CA GLY A 363 -12.27 -20.60 19.18
C GLY A 363 -12.61 -20.80 20.65
N LEU A 364 -13.59 -20.05 21.17
CA LEU A 364 -14.05 -20.14 22.55
C LEU A 364 -14.54 -21.57 22.88
N ARG A 365 -15.37 -22.16 22.02
CA ARG A 365 -15.84 -23.54 22.18
C ARG A 365 -14.69 -24.56 22.21
N ARG A 366 -13.67 -24.38 21.38
CA ARG A 366 -12.47 -25.24 21.41
C ARG A 366 -11.66 -25.06 22.69
N ALA A 367 -11.61 -23.86 23.25
CA ALA A 367 -10.91 -23.59 24.50
C ALA A 367 -11.65 -24.22 25.69
N GLN A 368 -12.98 -24.09 25.75
CA GLN A 368 -13.83 -24.73 26.76
C GLN A 368 -13.71 -26.26 26.74
N LYS A 369 -13.65 -26.88 25.55
CA LYS A 369 -13.42 -28.34 25.42
C LYS A 369 -12.08 -28.82 26.01
N ARG A 370 -11.10 -27.93 26.17
CA ARG A 370 -9.78 -28.26 26.77
C ARG A 370 -9.74 -28.02 28.28
N GLY A 371 -10.84 -27.59 28.88
CA GLY A 371 -10.98 -27.34 30.31
C GLY A 371 -11.91 -26.16 30.60
N PRO A 372 -12.81 -26.28 31.59
CA PRO A 372 -13.63 -25.15 32.03
C PRO A 372 -12.74 -24.00 32.50
N GLY A 373 -13.12 -22.76 32.14
CA GLY A 373 -12.36 -21.54 32.49
C GLY A 373 -11.13 -21.25 31.62
N ARG A 374 -10.76 -22.13 30.68
CA ARG A 374 -9.58 -21.88 29.83
C ARG A 374 -9.89 -20.86 28.74
N GLY A 375 -9.34 -19.65 28.88
CA GLY A 375 -9.46 -18.57 27.89
C GLY A 375 -8.67 -18.79 26.60
N LEU A 376 -8.87 -17.91 25.62
CA LEU A 376 -8.11 -17.89 24.37
C LEU A 376 -6.71 -17.30 24.60
N PRO A 377 -5.62 -17.96 24.17
CA PRO A 377 -4.29 -17.36 24.19
C PRO A 377 -4.27 -16.06 23.38
N ILE A 378 -3.61 -15.01 23.89
CA ILE A 378 -3.60 -13.65 23.31
C ILE A 378 -3.17 -13.65 21.83
N GLY A 379 -2.17 -14.46 21.48
CA GLY A 379 -1.65 -14.57 20.11
C GLY A 379 -2.48 -15.46 19.17
N SER A 380 -3.51 -16.16 19.67
CA SER A 380 -4.28 -17.10 18.86
C SER A 380 -5.11 -16.38 17.79
N ASP A 381 -5.35 -17.03 16.64
CA ASP A 381 -6.15 -16.46 15.55
C ASP A 381 -7.58 -16.07 15.99
N ALA A 382 -8.15 -16.79 16.98
CA ALA A 382 -9.50 -16.55 17.47
C ALA A 382 -9.58 -15.48 18.59
N ALA A 383 -8.45 -15.06 19.17
CA ALA A 383 -8.41 -14.06 20.22
C ALA A 383 -8.83 -12.67 19.71
N PRO A 384 -9.33 -11.78 20.60
CA PRO A 384 -9.64 -10.40 20.25
C PRO A 384 -8.41 -9.65 19.69
N GLY A 385 -8.68 -8.64 18.87
CA GLY A 385 -7.68 -7.75 18.27
C GLY A 385 -7.21 -6.63 19.20
N ALA A 386 -7.87 -6.42 20.35
CA ALA A 386 -7.57 -5.32 21.28
C ALA A 386 -6.10 -5.25 21.74
N PRO A 387 -5.42 -6.36 22.12
CA PRO A 387 -4.01 -6.32 22.50
C PRO A 387 -3.11 -5.87 21.35
N VAL A 388 -3.43 -6.31 20.13
CA VAL A 388 -2.71 -5.86 18.92
C VAL A 388 -2.91 -4.36 18.72
N ALA A 389 -4.14 -3.85 18.81
CA ALA A 389 -4.42 -2.43 18.67
C ALA A 389 -3.63 -1.55 19.64
N LEU A 390 -3.50 -1.96 20.90
CA LEU A 390 -2.68 -1.26 21.89
C LEU A 390 -1.21 -1.23 21.49
N VAL A 391 -0.66 -2.36 21.04
CA VAL A 391 0.73 -2.41 20.57
C VAL A 391 0.93 -1.55 19.32
N LEU A 392 0.00 -1.57 18.36
CA LEU A 392 0.07 -0.72 17.18
C LEU A 392 0.02 0.77 17.56
N ALA A 393 -0.88 1.16 18.47
CA ALA A 393 -0.96 2.54 18.97
C ALA A 393 0.33 2.97 19.69
N ALA A 394 0.92 2.09 20.51
CA ALA A 394 2.19 2.34 21.18
C ALA A 394 3.35 2.52 20.19
N LEU A 395 3.39 1.71 19.11
CA LEU A 395 4.39 1.84 18.05
C LEU A 395 4.24 3.17 17.29
N VAL A 396 3.01 3.61 17.00
CA VAL A 396 2.77 4.94 16.39
C VAL A 396 3.24 6.05 17.33
N ALA A 397 2.89 5.98 18.61
CA ALA A 397 3.29 6.97 19.61
C ALA A 397 4.81 7.05 19.76
N ALA A 398 5.50 5.91 19.83
CA ALA A 398 6.96 5.84 19.94
C ALA A 398 7.66 6.42 18.71
N ALA A 399 7.20 6.05 17.50
CA ALA A 399 7.76 6.58 16.25
C ALA A 399 7.49 8.08 16.10
N TYR A 400 6.30 8.56 16.45
CA TYR A 400 5.99 9.98 16.47
C TYR A 400 6.87 10.75 17.46
N ALA A 401 7.02 10.25 18.70
CA ALA A 401 7.88 10.89 19.71
C ALA A 401 9.33 11.00 19.24
N LEU A 402 9.84 9.97 18.54
CA LEU A 402 11.17 9.99 17.92
C LEU A 402 11.30 11.09 16.86
N LEU A 403 10.32 11.22 15.95
CA LEU A 403 10.32 12.23 14.90
C LEU A 403 10.13 13.65 15.45
N ALA A 404 9.25 13.83 16.42
CA ALA A 404 9.05 15.10 17.11
C ALA A 404 10.36 15.54 17.78
N ARG A 405 11.03 14.64 18.52
CA ARG A 405 12.34 14.92 19.14
C ARG A 405 13.39 15.34 18.11
N ALA A 406 13.47 14.63 16.98
CA ALA A 406 14.39 14.99 15.89
C ALA A 406 14.11 16.39 15.33
N THR A 407 12.83 16.76 15.23
CA THR A 407 12.38 18.05 14.73
C THR A 407 12.72 19.19 15.69
N PHE A 408 12.58 18.99 17.01
CA PHE A 408 13.02 19.98 17.99
C PHE A 408 14.54 20.10 18.07
N ALA A 409 15.25 18.97 17.97
CA ALA A 409 16.71 18.96 18.01
C ALA A 409 17.35 19.66 16.80
N SER A 410 16.67 19.71 15.65
CA SER A 410 17.17 20.44 14.47
C SER A 410 17.00 21.96 14.57
N GLY A 411 16.31 22.47 15.60
CA GLY A 411 16.00 23.89 15.75
C GLY A 411 14.95 24.40 14.77
N ALA A 412 14.31 23.51 14.00
CA ALA A 412 13.33 23.89 12.99
C ALA A 412 11.99 24.38 13.57
N LEU A 413 11.74 24.12 14.87
CA LEU A 413 10.61 24.67 15.62
C LEU A 413 11.12 25.59 16.72
N THR A 414 10.57 26.80 16.79
CA THR A 414 10.90 27.77 17.83
C THR A 414 9.99 27.58 19.04
N GLY A 415 10.59 27.29 20.21
CA GLY A 415 9.88 27.10 21.48
C GLY A 415 9.42 25.66 21.72
N ALA A 416 9.49 25.23 22.97
CA ALA A 416 8.98 23.92 23.38
C ALA A 416 7.45 24.01 23.60
N PRO A 417 6.63 23.23 22.86
CA PRO A 417 5.20 23.20 23.11
C PRO A 417 4.91 22.58 24.49
N PRO A 418 3.76 22.88 25.10
CA PRO A 418 3.35 22.21 26.33
C PRO A 418 3.26 20.69 26.12
N ALA A 419 3.59 19.91 27.15
CA ALA A 419 3.63 18.45 27.07
C ALA A 419 2.31 17.84 26.56
N ALA A 420 1.17 18.46 26.91
CA ALA A 420 -0.15 18.06 26.43
C ALA A 420 -0.31 18.23 24.91
N ALA A 421 0.18 19.33 24.33
CA ALA A 421 0.18 19.55 22.88
C ALA A 421 1.10 18.53 22.21
N LEU A 422 2.29 18.29 22.77
CA LEU A 422 3.23 17.30 22.23
C LEU A 422 2.63 15.88 22.19
N ALA A 423 1.85 15.48 23.21
CA ALA A 423 1.24 14.16 23.28
C ALA A 423 -0.06 14.03 22.45
N ALA A 424 -0.72 15.14 22.11
CA ALA A 424 -2.03 15.13 21.47
C ALA A 424 -2.10 14.33 20.14
N PRO A 425 -1.13 14.44 19.20
CA PRO A 425 -1.19 13.69 17.95
C PRO A 425 -1.12 12.17 18.14
N ALA A 426 -0.25 11.70 19.05
CA ALA A 426 -0.13 10.29 19.39
C ALA A 426 -1.39 9.78 20.11
N ALA A 427 -1.94 10.56 21.04
CA ALA A 427 -3.19 10.22 21.73
C ALA A 427 -4.36 10.10 20.75
N LEU A 428 -4.49 11.05 19.83
CA LEU A 428 -5.53 11.05 18.81
C LEU A 428 -5.40 9.84 17.87
N ALA A 429 -4.20 9.54 17.36
CA ALA A 429 -3.94 8.35 16.57
C ALA A 429 -4.31 7.06 17.35
N GLY A 430 -3.98 6.99 18.64
CA GLY A 430 -4.37 5.89 19.52
C GLY A 430 -5.89 5.72 19.64
N LEU A 431 -6.63 6.82 19.84
CA LEU A 431 -8.10 6.81 19.89
C LEU A 431 -8.73 6.32 18.57
N LEU A 432 -8.18 6.74 17.43
CA LEU A 432 -8.60 6.30 16.11
C LEU A 432 -8.35 4.80 15.90
N ILE A 433 -7.19 4.29 16.33
CA ILE A 433 -6.85 2.86 16.24
C ILE A 433 -7.76 2.02 17.14
N LEU A 434 -8.02 2.47 18.37
CA LEU A 434 -8.87 1.76 19.33
C LEU A 434 -10.34 1.77 18.91
N SER A 435 -10.86 2.90 18.42
CA SER A 435 -12.22 2.99 17.90
C SER A 435 -12.41 2.10 16.67
N ALA A 436 -11.45 2.07 15.74
CA ALA A 436 -11.48 1.17 14.60
C ALA A 436 -11.41 -0.32 15.01
N GLN A 437 -10.57 -0.66 16.00
CA GLN A 437 -10.53 -2.02 16.54
C GLN A 437 -11.87 -2.43 17.13
N ALA A 438 -12.48 -1.57 17.94
CA ALA A 438 -13.75 -1.83 18.58
C ALA A 438 -14.87 -1.97 17.53
N ALA A 439 -14.94 -1.05 16.56
CA ALA A 439 -15.86 -1.12 15.42
C ALA A 439 -15.69 -2.42 14.63
N ARG A 440 -14.45 -2.84 14.35
CA ARG A 440 -14.17 -4.09 13.62
C ARG A 440 -14.57 -5.33 14.38
N GLU A 441 -14.46 -5.34 15.71
CA GLU A 441 -14.91 -6.49 16.51
C GLU A 441 -16.42 -6.56 16.64
N THR A 442 -17.08 -5.41 16.70
CA THR A 442 -18.53 -5.30 16.78
C THR A 442 -19.17 -5.71 15.46
N TRP A 443 -18.74 -5.09 14.36
CA TRP A 443 -19.36 -5.28 13.06
C TRP A 443 -18.61 -6.28 12.17
N ASP A 444 -19.35 -6.83 11.21
CA ASP A 444 -18.77 -7.63 10.14
C ASP A 444 -17.90 -6.76 9.21
N PRO A 445 -17.16 -7.35 8.26
CA PRO A 445 -16.33 -6.57 7.32
C PRO A 445 -17.10 -5.47 6.57
N ARG A 446 -18.39 -5.66 6.29
CA ARG A 446 -19.23 -4.68 5.57
C ARG A 446 -19.58 -3.50 6.46
N GLY A 447 -20.06 -3.75 7.68
CA GLY A 447 -20.36 -2.72 8.67
C GLY A 447 -19.11 -1.96 9.09
N PHE A 448 -17.96 -2.62 9.19
CA PHE A 448 -16.68 -1.95 9.39
C PHE A 448 -16.30 -1.03 8.22
N GLY A 449 -16.53 -1.46 6.97
CA GLY A 449 -16.34 -0.61 5.80
C GLY A 449 -17.25 0.63 5.81
N LEU A 450 -18.52 0.45 6.19
CA LEU A 450 -19.47 1.56 6.35
C LEU A 450 -19.05 2.51 7.46
N PHE A 451 -18.52 2.00 8.58
CA PHE A 451 -17.94 2.82 9.64
C PHE A 451 -16.78 3.68 9.13
N LEU A 452 -15.83 3.10 8.40
CA LEU A 452 -14.75 3.89 7.81
C LEU A 452 -15.27 4.94 6.81
N LEU A 453 -16.26 4.58 5.99
CA LEU A 453 -16.89 5.53 5.07
C LEU A 453 -17.51 6.72 5.82
N LEU A 454 -18.33 6.46 6.84
CA LEU A 454 -19.10 7.47 7.56
C LEU A 454 -18.26 8.26 8.57
N ALA A 455 -17.32 7.62 9.27
CA ALA A 455 -16.53 8.25 10.32
C ALA A 455 -15.21 8.85 9.80
N TRP A 456 -14.69 8.40 8.65
CA TRP A 456 -13.43 8.91 8.10
C TRP A 456 -13.62 9.70 6.81
N LEU A 457 -14.26 9.09 5.81
CA LEU A 457 -14.32 9.68 4.47
C LEU A 457 -15.38 10.79 4.35
N MET A 458 -16.61 10.54 4.81
CA MET A 458 -17.71 11.50 4.71
C MET A 458 -17.42 12.84 5.39
N PRO A 459 -16.86 12.90 6.62
CA PRO A 459 -16.53 14.18 7.26
C PRO A 459 -15.45 14.93 6.47
N SER A 460 -14.52 14.21 5.83
CA SER A 460 -13.48 14.79 4.97
C SER A 460 -14.04 15.39 3.69
N LEU A 461 -15.01 14.72 3.06
CA LEU A 461 -15.68 15.22 1.86
C LEU A 461 -16.61 16.40 2.19
N ALA A 462 -17.37 16.29 3.28
CA ALA A 462 -18.20 17.38 3.79
C ALA A 462 -17.34 18.62 4.10
N PHE A 463 -16.16 18.42 4.69
CA PHE A 463 -15.17 19.48 4.85
C PHE A 463 -14.75 20.10 3.52
N LEU A 464 -14.31 19.29 2.55
CA LEU A 464 -13.86 19.80 1.26
C LEU A 464 -14.92 20.67 0.58
N VAL A 465 -16.18 20.23 0.62
CA VAL A 465 -17.33 20.99 0.10
C VAL A 465 -17.56 22.25 0.92
N ALA A 466 -17.57 22.18 2.24
CA ALA A 466 -17.84 23.33 3.11
C ALA A 466 -16.76 24.41 2.97
N SER A 467 -15.49 24.02 2.87
CA SER A 467 -14.36 24.92 2.64
C SER A 467 -14.39 25.57 1.27
N ALA A 468 -14.84 24.84 0.23
CA ALA A 468 -15.02 25.41 -1.09
C ALA A 468 -16.20 26.39 -1.13
N ALA A 469 -17.27 26.13 -0.37
CA ALA A 469 -18.52 26.88 -0.46
C ALA A 469 -18.59 28.13 0.43
N TRP A 470 -18.10 28.09 1.67
CA TRP A 470 -18.43 29.11 2.69
C TRP A 470 -17.28 30.00 3.14
N ASN A 471 -16.08 29.88 2.56
CA ASN A 471 -14.86 30.43 3.14
C ASN A 471 -14.64 29.87 4.58
N PRO A 472 -13.44 29.94 5.15
CA PRO A 472 -13.17 29.33 6.46
C PRO A 472 -13.79 30.11 7.62
N SER A 473 -15.04 29.81 7.94
CA SER A 473 -15.65 30.23 9.19
C SER A 473 -15.18 29.36 10.37
N ARG A 474 -15.24 29.87 11.60
CA ARG A 474 -14.96 29.07 12.82
C ARG A 474 -15.82 27.81 12.89
N LEU A 475 -17.08 27.92 12.47
CA LEU A 475 -18.00 26.79 12.39
C LEU A 475 -17.50 25.71 11.43
N ALA A 476 -17.01 26.11 10.24
CA ALA A 476 -16.41 25.17 9.30
C ALA A 476 -15.25 24.43 9.97
N ALA A 477 -14.31 25.13 10.62
CA ALA A 477 -13.17 24.55 11.34
C ALA A 477 -13.60 23.49 12.39
N HIS A 478 -14.60 23.78 13.21
CA HIS A 478 -15.10 22.82 14.21
C HIS A 478 -15.80 21.60 13.59
N LEU A 479 -16.55 21.78 12.50
CA LEU A 479 -17.15 20.67 11.77
C LEU A 479 -16.08 19.77 11.14
N THR A 480 -14.96 20.35 10.72
CA THR A 480 -13.87 19.57 10.11
C THR A 480 -13.26 18.56 11.06
N ILE A 481 -13.22 18.85 12.36
CA ILE A 481 -12.54 18.03 13.36
C ILE A 481 -13.17 16.64 13.50
N ALA A 482 -14.41 16.45 13.05
CA ALA A 482 -15.01 15.13 12.96
C ALA A 482 -14.26 14.19 11.99
N SER A 483 -13.48 14.75 11.05
CA SER A 483 -12.59 13.96 10.19
C SER A 483 -11.29 13.61 10.92
N PRO A 484 -10.90 12.33 10.95
CA PRO A 484 -9.60 11.89 11.46
C PRO A 484 -8.41 12.60 10.80
N PHE A 485 -8.49 12.95 9.52
CA PHE A 485 -7.38 13.54 8.78
C PHE A 485 -7.11 14.99 9.22
N THR A 486 -8.17 15.79 9.33
CA THR A 486 -8.10 17.18 9.79
C THR A 486 -7.82 17.25 11.29
N ALA A 487 -8.39 16.35 12.09
CA ALA A 487 -8.10 16.21 13.50
C ALA A 487 -6.59 15.95 13.74
N LEU A 488 -6.00 15.00 13.01
CA LEU A 488 -4.55 14.74 13.06
C LEU A 488 -3.75 15.96 12.60
N TYR A 489 -4.17 16.63 11.53
CA TYR A 489 -3.53 17.85 11.06
C TYR A 489 -3.49 18.95 12.13
N PHE A 490 -4.63 19.26 12.77
CA PHE A 490 -4.69 20.29 13.82
C PHE A 490 -3.87 19.89 15.05
N SER A 491 -3.87 18.60 15.41
CA SER A 491 -3.02 18.13 16.51
C SER A 491 -1.53 18.37 16.25
N VAL A 492 -1.06 18.18 15.01
CA VAL A 492 0.34 18.48 14.63
C VAL A 492 0.56 19.98 14.58
N ALA A 493 -0.40 20.75 14.06
CA ALA A 493 -0.34 22.21 14.00
C ALA A 493 -0.15 22.83 15.40
N ALA A 494 -0.82 22.28 16.42
CA ALA A 494 -0.68 22.71 17.82
C ALA A 494 0.74 22.51 18.36
N VAL A 495 1.47 21.50 17.85
CA VAL A 495 2.85 21.21 18.25
C VAL A 495 3.84 22.13 17.54
N THR A 496 3.61 22.41 16.26
CA THR A 496 4.55 23.18 15.44
C THR A 496 4.38 24.69 15.57
N GLY A 497 3.41 25.17 16.36
CA GLY A 497 3.03 26.59 16.41
C GLY A 497 2.52 27.09 15.05
N GLY A 498 2.09 26.16 14.18
CA GLY A 498 1.64 26.49 12.84
C GLY A 498 0.35 27.27 12.92
N THR A 499 0.31 28.45 12.32
CA THR A 499 -0.93 29.20 12.23
C THR A 499 -1.89 28.45 11.31
N SER A 500 -3.18 28.47 11.67
CA SER A 500 -4.20 27.72 10.92
C SER A 500 -4.17 28.12 9.44
N VAL A 501 -4.58 27.19 8.56
CA VAL A 501 -4.70 27.26 7.06
C VAL A 501 -5.22 28.60 6.51
N TRP A 502 -5.78 29.45 7.36
CA TRP A 502 -6.71 30.51 7.07
C TRP A 502 -6.14 31.92 7.27
N GLU A 503 -4.94 32.08 7.83
CA GLU A 503 -4.34 33.41 8.03
C GLU A 503 -3.98 34.15 6.74
N GLY A 504 -3.93 33.47 5.59
CA GLY A 504 -3.76 34.10 4.28
C GLY A 504 -4.98 34.90 3.80
N ALA A 505 -6.15 34.73 4.42
CA ALA A 505 -7.31 35.56 4.17
C ALA A 505 -7.34 36.69 5.19
N ALA A 506 -7.15 37.93 4.75
CA ALA A 506 -7.05 39.13 5.60
C ALA A 506 -8.21 39.38 6.58
N HIS A 507 -9.26 38.56 6.55
CA HIS A 507 -10.49 38.67 7.35
C HIS A 507 -10.85 37.36 8.09
N ALA A 508 -9.98 36.35 8.08
CA ALA A 508 -10.26 35.10 8.78
C ALA A 508 -10.04 35.27 10.30
N PRO A 509 -10.99 34.86 11.15
CA PRO A 509 -10.81 34.91 12.59
C PRO A 509 -9.63 34.02 12.99
N ARG A 510 -8.73 34.53 13.85
CA ARG A 510 -7.71 33.69 14.49
C ARG A 510 -8.39 32.50 15.15
N LEU A 511 -8.07 31.31 14.65
CA LEU A 511 -8.53 30.03 15.16
C LEU A 511 -7.46 29.52 16.13
N ASP A 512 -7.86 29.28 17.37
CA ASP A 512 -6.98 28.67 18.35
C ASP A 512 -6.84 27.18 18.02
N VAL A 513 -5.66 26.80 17.53
CA VAL A 513 -5.33 25.43 17.13
C VAL A 513 -5.31 24.50 18.35
N VAL A 514 -5.05 25.02 19.55
CA VAL A 514 -5.10 24.26 20.81
C VAL A 514 -6.56 23.88 21.12
N ASP A 515 -7.49 24.82 21.00
CA ASP A 515 -8.93 24.57 21.20
C ASP A 515 -9.48 23.55 20.19
N LEU A 516 -9.07 23.67 18.92
CA LEU A 516 -9.42 22.72 17.86
C LEU A 516 -8.86 21.32 18.18
N THR A 517 -7.63 21.22 18.68
CA THR A 517 -7.02 19.94 19.07
C THR A 517 -7.72 19.33 20.28
N GLY A 518 -8.06 20.13 21.29
CA GLY A 518 -8.83 19.68 22.45
C GLY A 518 -10.22 19.16 22.05
N SER A 519 -10.90 19.90 21.16
CA SER A 519 -12.18 19.48 20.58
C SER A 519 -12.06 18.16 19.82
N ALA A 520 -10.96 17.96 19.08
CA ALA A 520 -10.70 16.73 18.35
C ALA A 520 -10.53 15.52 19.25
N LEU A 521 -9.75 15.67 20.33
CA LEU A 521 -9.59 14.65 21.34
C LEU A 521 -10.92 14.33 22.03
N GLY A 522 -11.75 15.34 22.30
CA GLY A 522 -13.10 15.17 22.84
C GLY A 522 -14.00 14.34 21.93
N VAL A 523 -14.15 14.75 20.66
CA VAL A 523 -15.02 14.08 19.68
C VAL A 523 -14.57 12.63 19.44
N HIS A 524 -13.29 12.42 19.12
CA HIS A 524 -12.79 11.06 18.87
C HIS A 524 -12.68 10.21 20.13
N GLY A 525 -12.49 10.82 21.30
CA GLY A 525 -12.56 10.16 22.60
C GLY A 525 -13.96 9.62 22.90
N LEU A 526 -15.01 10.42 22.65
CA LEU A 526 -16.40 9.98 22.78
C LEU A 526 -16.73 8.85 21.81
N ILE A 527 -16.31 8.94 20.55
CA ILE A 527 -16.49 7.87 19.56
C ILE A 527 -15.79 6.58 20.01
N ALA A 528 -14.54 6.67 20.47
CA ALA A 528 -13.79 5.51 20.98
C ALA A 528 -14.47 4.89 22.20
N LEU A 529 -14.91 5.70 23.16
CA LEU A 529 -15.61 5.22 24.35
C LEU A 529 -16.94 4.53 23.99
N ALA A 530 -17.73 5.13 23.10
CA ALA A 530 -18.98 4.56 22.61
C ALA A 530 -18.75 3.19 21.93
N MET A 531 -17.75 3.10 21.06
CA MET A 531 -17.38 1.85 20.38
C MET A 531 -16.88 0.78 21.35
N LEU A 532 -16.06 1.15 22.35
CA LEU A 532 -15.57 0.21 23.36
C LEU A 532 -16.70 -0.31 24.26
N ARG A 533 -17.65 0.55 24.63
CA ARG A 533 -18.87 0.14 25.36
C ARG A 533 -19.70 -0.83 24.53
N LEU A 534 -19.94 -0.52 23.25
CA LEU A 534 -20.68 -1.40 22.34
C LEU A 534 -19.98 -2.76 22.20
N ARG A 535 -18.66 -2.77 21.97
CA ARG A 535 -17.84 -3.98 21.93
C ARG A 535 -17.97 -4.82 23.20
N SER A 536 -17.96 -4.19 24.37
CA SER A 536 -18.06 -4.89 25.66
C SER A 536 -19.41 -5.62 25.83
N ARG A 537 -20.51 -4.99 25.36
CA ARG A 537 -21.85 -5.60 25.37
C ARG A 537 -21.91 -6.81 24.44
N GLU A 538 -21.38 -6.69 23.24
CA GLU A 538 -21.35 -7.80 22.28
C GLU A 538 -20.43 -8.95 22.72
N ALA A 539 -19.29 -8.64 23.36
CA ALA A 539 -18.38 -9.67 23.87
C ALA A 539 -19.09 -10.59 24.89
N ARG A 540 -19.85 -10.01 25.82
CA ARG A 540 -20.65 -10.75 26.80
C ARG A 540 -21.74 -11.61 26.13
N ALA A 541 -22.43 -11.06 25.13
CA ALA A 541 -23.43 -11.82 24.37
C ALA A 541 -22.82 -13.03 23.65
N ARG A 542 -21.59 -12.90 23.15
CA ARG A 542 -20.87 -13.99 22.44
C ARG A 542 -20.37 -15.07 23.39
N GLU A 543 -19.95 -14.69 24.59
CA GLU A 543 -19.57 -15.66 25.63
C GLU A 543 -20.78 -16.50 26.03
N ALA A 544 -21.93 -15.86 26.26
CA ALA A 544 -23.20 -16.56 26.51
C ALA A 544 -23.61 -17.47 25.33
N GLU A 545 -23.40 -17.06 24.08
CA GLU A 545 -23.67 -17.88 22.89
C GLU A 545 -22.71 -19.08 22.75
N ALA A 546 -21.47 -18.94 23.21
CA ALA A 546 -20.48 -20.00 23.17
C ALA A 546 -20.81 -21.12 24.18
N GLU A 547 -21.40 -20.77 25.32
CA GLU A 547 -21.82 -21.68 26.39
C GLU A 547 -23.09 -22.49 26.06
N ARG A 548 -23.90 -22.04 25.09
CA ARG A 548 -25.10 -22.79 24.67
C ARG A 548 -24.71 -24.13 24.04
N PRO A 549 -25.33 -25.26 24.46
CA PRO A 549 -25.07 -26.55 23.86
C PRO A 549 -25.44 -26.55 22.37
N PRO A 550 -24.64 -27.16 21.49
CA PRO A 550 -24.98 -27.26 20.07
C PRO A 550 -26.20 -28.18 19.91
N GLY A 551 -27.38 -27.62 19.63
CA GLY A 551 -28.56 -28.40 19.27
C GLY A 551 -29.93 -27.94 19.79
N ARG A 552 -30.07 -26.86 20.55
CA ARG A 552 -31.40 -26.41 21.01
C ARG A 552 -32.16 -25.48 20.08
N ASP A 553 -31.48 -24.82 19.14
CA ASP A 553 -32.10 -23.89 18.19
C ASP A 553 -31.61 -24.19 16.76
N ALA A 554 -32.20 -25.19 16.11
CA ALA A 554 -32.25 -25.26 14.66
C ALA A 554 -33.74 -25.34 14.28
N PRO A 555 -34.34 -24.27 13.71
CA PRO A 555 -35.53 -24.45 12.89
C PRO A 555 -35.20 -25.22 11.61
#